data_AF-A0A1I1S6L3-F1
#
_entry.id   AF-A0A1I1S6L3-F1
#
_cell.length_a   1.000
_cell.length_b   1.000
_cell.length_c   1.000
_cell.angle_alpha   90.00
_cell.angle_beta   90.00
_cell.angle_gamma   90.00
#
_symmetry.space_group_name_H-M   'P 1'
#
loop_
_entity.id
_entity.type
_entity.pdbx_description
1 polymer ?
#
loop_
_entity_poly.entity_id
_entity_poly.type
_entity_poly.pdbx_seq_one_letter_code
_entity_poly.pdbx_strand_id
1 'polypeptide(L)' 'MLVIAAILLFIMALVHSYLGERYILIRLFRRDNLPHLAGSDFFTKGTLRFAWHITSFAWIGLAVLLAF' A
#
# COMPACT_ATOMS: atom_id res chain seq x y z
N MET A 1 -7.06 24.03 -9.57
CA MET A 1 -5.75 23.31 -9.49
C MET A 1 -5.75 22.29 -8.35
N LEU A 2 -6.12 22.66 -7.11
CA LEU A 2 -6.11 21.73 -5.96
C LEU A 2 -7.04 20.51 -6.10
N VAL A 3 -8.25 20.70 -6.63
CA VAL A 3 -9.19 19.58 -6.90
C VAL A 3 -8.58 18.56 -7.86
N ILE A 4 -7.86 18.99 -8.90
CA ILE A 4 -7.17 18.08 -9.82
C ILE A 4 -6.07 17.31 -9.07
N ALA A 5 -5.29 17.99 -8.23
CA ALA A 5 -4.28 17.34 -7.40
C ALA A 5 -4.89 16.31 -6.44
N ALA A 6 -6.04 16.62 -5.81
CA ALA A 6 -6.78 15.69 -4.97
C ALA A 6 -7.22 14.44 -5.74
N ILE A 7 -7.80 14.61 -6.93
CA ILE A 7 -8.23 13.49 -7.79
C ILE A 7 -7.02 12.62 -8.18
N LEU A 8 -5.91 13.23 -8.59
CA LEU A 8 -4.71 12.49 -8.97
C LEU A 8 -4.11 11.73 -7.77
N LEU A 9 -4.06 12.34 -6.58
CA LEU A 9 -3.62 11.66 -5.36
C LEU A 9 -4.51 10.47 -5.00
N PHE A 10 -5.82 10.62 -5.12
CA PHE A 10 -6.76 9.53 -4.90
C PHE A 10 -6.55 8.38 -5.90
N ILE A 11 -6.38 8.69 -7.19
CA ILE A 11 -6.05 7.69 -8.21
C ILE A 11 -4.73 7.00 -7.89
N MET A 12 -3.68 7.75 -7.51
CA MET A 12 -2.40 7.16 -7.11
C MET A 12 -2.56 6.20 -5.93
N ALA A 13 -3.39 6.54 -4.93
CA ALA A 13 -3.65 5.68 -3.78
C ALA A 13 -4.27 4.34 -4.19
N LEU A 14 -5.24 4.38 -5.11
CA LEU A 14 -5.89 3.18 -5.67
C LEU A 14 -4.90 2.34 -6.48
N VAL A 15 -4.14 2.98 -7.38
CA VAL A 15 -3.15 2.34 -8.24
C VAL A 15 -2.06 1.67 -7.40
N HIS A 16 -1.51 2.37 -6.41
CA HIS A 16 -0.50 1.84 -5.50
C HIS A 16 -1.01 0.65 -4.69
N SER A 17 -2.21 0.76 -4.10
CA SER A 17 -2.80 -0.34 -3.31
C SER A 17 -3.06 -1.58 -4.19
N TYR A 18 -3.72 -1.39 -5.33
CA TYR A 18 -4.14 -2.50 -6.20
C TYR A 18 -2.98 -3.15 -6.95
N LEU A 19 -2.16 -2.36 -7.66
CA LEU A 19 -1.04 -2.91 -8.44
C LEU A 19 0.00 -3.53 -7.52
N GLY A 20 0.25 -2.91 -6.37
CA GLY A 20 1.19 -3.41 -5.38
C GLY A 20 0.81 -4.76 -4.79
N GLU A 21 -0.44 -4.90 -4.33
CA GLU A 21 -0.90 -6.17 -3.78
C GLU A 21 -0.84 -7.27 -4.86
N ARG A 22 -1.39 -6.99 -6.06
CA ARG A 22 -1.51 -7.97 -7.15
C ARG A 22 -0.17 -8.40 -7.74
N TYR A 23 0.73 -7.45 -7.99
CA TYR A 23 1.93 -7.70 -8.79
C TYR A 23 3.22 -7.80 -7.97
N ILE A 24 3.23 -7.30 -6.73
CA ILE A 24 4.41 -7.31 -5.87
C ILE A 24 4.17 -8.23 -4.67
N LEU A 25 3.22 -7.88 -3.79
CA LEU A 25 3.06 -8.58 -2.50
C LEU A 25 2.62 -10.02 -2.68
N ILE A 26 1.59 -10.31 -3.50
CA ILE A 26 1.16 -11.69 -3.76
C ILE A 26 2.31 -12.53 -4.33
N ARG A 27 3.12 -11.97 -5.24
CA ARG A 27 4.25 -12.70 -5.83
C ARG A 27 5.40 -12.90 -4.84
N LEU A 28 5.66 -11.90 -4.01
CA LEU A 28 6.67 -11.96 -2.95
C LEU A 28 6.29 -12.99 -1.88
N PHE A 29 5.02 -13.03 -1.48
CA PHE A 29 4.49 -13.92 -0.44
C PHE A 29 4.31 -15.37 -0.87
N ARG A 30 4.38 -15.65 -2.18
CA ARG A 30 4.45 -17.01 -2.73
C ARG A 30 5.86 -17.62 -2.65
N ARG A 31 6.86 -16.86 -2.22
CA ARG A 31 8.22 -17.38 -2.05
C ARG A 31 8.35 -18.03 -0.67
N ASP A 32 8.97 -19.20 -0.62
CA ASP A 32 9.16 -19.97 0.63
C ASP A 32 10.37 -19.51 1.45
N ASN A 33 11.05 -18.45 1.01
CA ASN A 33 12.29 -17.96 1.62
C ASN A 33 12.13 -16.59 2.30
N LEU A 34 10.91 -16.24 2.73
CA LEU A 34 10.71 -15.03 3.51
C LEU A 34 11.35 -15.16 4.90
N PRO A 35 11.96 -14.07 5.42
CA PRO A 35 12.48 -14.06 6.78
C PRO A 35 11.39 -14.43 7.78
N HIS A 36 11.68 -15.42 8.62
CA HIS A 36 10.79 -15.82 9.70
C HIS A 36 11.06 -14.92 10.90
N LEU A 37 10.03 -14.21 11.36
CA LEU A 37 10.06 -13.40 12.56
C LEU A 37 9.10 -14.04 13.56
N ALA A 38 9.56 -14.28 14.78
CA ALA A 38 8.80 -15.02 15.80
C ALA A 38 8.33 -16.43 15.32
N GLY A 39 9.20 -17.14 14.58
CA GLY A 39 8.96 -18.53 14.18
C GLY A 39 8.05 -18.75 12.96
N SER A 40 7.55 -17.70 12.31
CA SER A 40 6.78 -17.79 11.06
C SER A 40 7.04 -16.59 10.14
N ASP A 41 6.61 -16.67 8.88
CA ASP A 41 6.63 -15.51 7.97
C ASP A 41 5.38 -14.61 8.08
N PHE A 42 4.44 -14.95 8.97
CA PHE A 42 3.17 -14.23 9.15
C PHE A 42 3.41 -12.76 9.52
N PHE A 43 4.30 -12.52 10.49
CA PHE A 43 4.64 -11.17 10.92
C PHE A 43 5.28 -10.37 9.78
N THR A 44 6.23 -10.97 9.07
CA THR A 44 6.89 -10.37 7.91
C THR A 44 5.88 -9.98 6.82
N LYS A 45 4.97 -10.90 6.45
CA LYS A 45 3.91 -10.63 5.46
C LYS A 45 2.96 -9.53 5.93
N GLY A 46 2.57 -9.55 7.20
CA GLY A 46 1.69 -8.55 7.81
C GLY A 46 2.30 -7.16 7.80
N THR A 47 3.55 -7.02 8.26
CA THR A 47 4.28 -5.75 8.27
C THR A 47 4.46 -5.21 6.85
N LEU A 48 4.78 -6.06 5.88
CA LEU A 48 4.93 -5.66 4.47
C LEU A 48 3.61 -5.14 3.88
N ARG A 49 2.48 -5.81 4.14
CA ARG A 49 1.15 -5.31 3.74
C ARG A 49 0.81 -3.98 4.41
N PHE A 50 1.04 -3.89 5.71
CA PHE A 50 0.77 -2.66 6.46
C PHE A 50 1.56 -1.47 5.92
N ALA A 51 2.87 -1.63 5.76
CA ALA A 51 3.75 -0.61 5.19
C ALA A 51 3.36 -0.25 3.75
N TRP A 52 2.82 -1.21 2.99
CA TRP A 52 2.32 -0.95 1.66
C TRP A 52 1.07 -0.06 1.65
N HIS A 53 0.05 -0.42 2.44
CA HIS A 53 -1.27 0.23 2.43
C HIS A 53 -1.32 1.54 3.23
N ILE A 54 -0.44 1.74 4.23
CA ILE A 54 -0.38 3.01 4.98
C ILE A 54 -0.08 4.21 4.07
N THR A 55 0.72 4.00 3.02
CA THR A 55 1.03 5.04 2.03
C THR A 55 -0.22 5.45 1.24
N SER A 56 -1.03 4.47 0.79
CA SER A 56 -2.32 4.77 0.15
C SER A 56 -3.27 5.52 1.08
N PHE A 57 -3.33 5.13 2.37
CA PHE A 57 -4.11 5.84 3.38
C PHE A 57 -3.66 7.29 3.55
N ALA A 58 -2.35 7.53 3.61
CA ALA A 58 -1.79 8.87 3.71
C ALA A 58 -2.16 9.73 2.48
N TRP A 59 -2.07 9.18 1.27
CA TRP A 59 -2.46 9.90 0.05
C TRP A 59 -3.95 10.20 -0.04
N ILE A 60 -4.82 9.29 0.45
CA ILE A 60 -6.26 9.57 0.57
C ILE A 60 -6.48 10.71 1.56
N GLY A 61 -5.82 10.69 2.73
CA GLY A 61 -5.90 11.79 3.70
C GLY A 61 -5.47 13.14 3.11
N LEU A 62 -4.37 13.16 2.36
CA LEU A 62 -3.91 14.35 1.64
C LEU A 62 -4.90 14.79 0.55
N ALA A 63 -5.49 13.85 -0.20
CA ALA A 63 -6.50 14.17 -1.20
C ALA A 63 -7.73 14.85 -0.58
N VAL A 64 -8.19 14.37 0.57
CA VAL A 64 -9.28 15.01 1.33
C VAL A 64 -8.89 16.43 1.76
N LEU A 65 -7.69 16.63 2.30
CA LEU A 65 -7.20 17.96 2.70
C LEU A 65 -7.02 18.94 1.53
N LEU A 66 -6.82 18.45 0.31
CA LEU A 66 -6.73 19.32 -0.88
C LEU A 66 -8.10 19.63 -1.49
N ALA A 67 -9.13 18.87 -1.14
CA ALA A 67 -10.48 19.02 -1.66
C ALA A 67 -11.37 19.95 -0.81
N PHE A 68 -11.04 20.11 0.48
CA PHE A 68 -11.80 20.89 1.47
C PHE A 68 -10.88 21.80 2.27
#